data_AF-A0A7W0QAY5-F1
#
_entry.id   AF-A0A7W0QAY5-F1
#
_cell.length_a   1.000
_cell.length_b   1.000
_cell.length_c   1.000
_cell.angle_alpha   90.00
_cell.angle_beta   90.00
_cell.angle_gamma   90.00
#
_symmetry.space_group_name_H-M   'P 1'
#
loop_
_entity.id
_entity.type
_entity.pdbx_description
1 polymer ?
#
loop_
_entity_poly.entity_id
_entity_poly.type
_entity_poly.pdbx_seq_one_letter_code
_entity_poly.pdbx_strand_id
1 'polypeptide(L)' 'MASFDLPQARVVKKGGQLMAPPPTPPEDPGPVARQLREALAVAIGLWPLTAVVMLMVGLLIMAGHWSAP' A
#
# COMPACT_ATOMS: atom_id res chain seq x y z
N MET A 1 28.59 -34.61 -2.92
CA MET A 1 27.55 -34.99 -1.93
C MET A 1 26.65 -33.78 -1.72
N ALA A 2 25.44 -33.81 -2.26
CA ALA A 2 24.47 -32.72 -2.10
C ALA A 2 23.96 -32.72 -0.66
N SER A 3 24.33 -31.71 0.12
CA SER A 3 23.72 -31.44 1.42
C SER A 3 22.32 -30.89 1.17
N PHE A 4 21.32 -31.77 1.28
CA PHE A 4 19.92 -31.34 1.37
C PHE A 4 19.73 -30.60 2.70
N ASP A 5 19.73 -29.28 2.63
CA ASP A 5 19.39 -28.39 3.73
C ASP A 5 17.87 -28.36 3.86
N LEU A 6 17.29 -29.44 4.39
CA LEU A 6 15.89 -29.46 4.80
C LEU A 6 15.77 -28.49 5.98
N PRO A 7 14.88 -27.47 5.94
CA PRO A 7 14.69 -26.58 7.08
C PRO A 7 14.25 -27.45 8.25
N GLN A 8 15.15 -27.65 9.22
CA GLN A 8 14.86 -28.42 10.41
C GLN A 8 13.64 -27.76 11.08
N ALA A 9 12.47 -28.37 10.89
CA ALA A 9 11.24 -28.01 11.57
C ALA A 9 11.49 -28.22 13.07
N ARG A 10 11.96 -27.17 13.72
CA ARG A 10 12.36 -27.17 15.12
C ARG A 10 11.08 -27.34 15.93
N VAL A 11 10.73 -28.58 16.26
CA VAL A 11 9.57 -28.88 17.11
C VAL A 11 9.84 -28.25 18.47
N VAL A 12 9.13 -27.15 18.76
CA VAL A 12 9.35 -26.38 20.00
C VAL A 12 8.49 -27.00 21.09
N LYS A 13 9.12 -27.64 22.08
CA LYS A 13 8.43 -28.23 23.23
C LYS A 13 8.04 -27.09 24.19
N LYS A 14 6.81 -26.58 24.09
CA LYS A 14 6.25 -25.60 25.04
C LYS A 14 5.33 -26.36 26.01
N GLY A 15 5.71 -26.45 27.29
CA GLY A 15 4.85 -27.05 28.33
C GLY A 15 4.60 -28.56 28.20
N GLY A 16 5.51 -29.32 27.59
CA GLY A 16 5.39 -30.78 27.48
C GLY A 16 4.57 -31.29 26.29
N GLN A 17 3.92 -30.41 25.52
CA GLN A 17 3.22 -30.76 24.29
C GLN A 17 4.08 -30.45 23.05
N LEU A 18 4.03 -31.34 22.06
CA LEU A 18 4.66 -31.14 20.75
C LEU A 18 3.71 -30.25 19.94
N MET A 19 4.01 -28.95 19.88
CA MET A 19 3.21 -27.98 19.14
C MET A 19 3.82 -27.77 17.75
N ALA A 20 2.97 -27.71 16.72
CA ALA A 20 3.41 -27.29 15.40
C ALA A 20 4.01 -25.87 15.49
N PRO A 21 5.07 -25.56 14.72
CA PRO A 21 5.65 -24.23 14.73
C PRO A 21 4.60 -23.19 14.35
N PRO A 22 4.64 -21.98 14.96
CA PRO A 22 3.71 -20.93 14.64
C PRO A 22 3.81 -20.58 13.14
N PRO A 23 2.68 -20.19 12.49
CA PRO A 23 2.70 -19.80 11.10
C PRO A 23 3.67 -18.64 10.89
N THR A 24 4.48 -18.74 9.85
CA THR A 24 5.46 -17.71 9.48
C THR A 24 4.74 -16.38 9.26
N PRO A 25 5.27 -15.25 9.76
CA PRO A 25 4.71 -13.94 9.47
C PRO A 25 4.62 -13.72 7.94
N PRO A 26 3.61 -12.98 7.45
CA PRO A 26 3.59 -12.55 6.05
C PRO A 26 4.90 -11.85 5.70
N GLU A 27 5.50 -12.19 4.56
CA GLU A 27 6.68 -11.47 4.09
C GLU A 27 6.35 -9.99 3.92
N ASP A 28 7.20 -9.13 4.48
CA ASP A 28 7.07 -7.69 4.27
C ASP A 28 7.24 -7.39 2.78
N PRO A 29 6.31 -6.65 2.16
CA PRO A 29 6.50 -6.20 0.80
C PRO A 29 7.76 -5.33 0.79
N GLY A 30 8.76 -5.76 0.01
CA GLY A 30 10.07 -5.10 -0.05
C GLY A 30 9.97 -3.57 -0.24
N PRO A 31 11.04 -2.82 0.06
CA PRO A 31 11.00 -1.36 0.18
C PRO A 31 10.41 -0.66 -1.05
N VAL A 32 10.65 -1.19 -2.25
CA VAL A 32 10.12 -0.68 -3.52
C VAL A 32 8.58 -0.80 -3.58
N ALA A 33 8.02 -1.93 -3.17
CA ALA A 33 6.59 -2.17 -3.22
C ALA A 33 5.84 -1.27 -2.22
N ARG A 34 6.44 -0.99 -1.06
CA ARG A 34 5.91 -0.03 -0.09
C ARG A 34 5.91 1.39 -0.66
N GLN A 35 7.03 1.82 -1.26
CA GLN A 35 7.15 3.16 -1.85
C GLN A 35 6.17 3.37 -3.00
N LEU A 36 5.96 2.36 -3.85
CA LEU A 36 4.95 2.39 -4.92
C LEU A 36 3.53 2.53 -4.35
N ARG A 37 3.18 1.81 -3.29
CA ARG A 37 1.86 1.92 -2.65
C ARG A 37 1.63 3.29 -2.05
N GLU A 38 2.62 3.84 -1.37
CA GLU A 38 2.56 5.19 -0.78
C GLU A 38 2.40 6.25 -1.88
N ALA A 39 3.19 6.17 -2.94
CA ALA A 39 3.09 7.08 -4.09
C ALA A 39 1.71 6.99 -4.77
N LEU A 40 1.19 5.77 -4.96
CA LEU A 40 -0.12 5.55 -5.56
C LEU A 40 -1.24 6.13 -4.69
N ALA A 41 -1.17 5.94 -3.37
CA ALA A 41 -2.13 6.48 -2.42
C ALA A 41 -2.16 8.02 -2.45
N VAL A 42 -0.99 8.66 -2.55
CA VAL A 42 -0.89 10.12 -2.70
C VAL A 42 -1.47 10.58 -4.03
N ALA A 43 -1.13 9.91 -5.13
CA ALA A 43 -1.62 10.27 -6.46
C ALA A 43 -3.15 10.17 -6.57
N ILE A 44 -3.73 9.08 -6.03
CA ILE A 44 -5.19 8.89 -5.99
C ILE A 44 -5.83 9.89 -5.01
N GLY A 45 -5.24 10.08 -3.83
CA GLY A 45 -5.75 10.99 -2.80
C GLY A 45 -5.72 12.46 -3.20
N LEU A 46 -4.84 12.86 -4.12
CA LEU A 46 -4.74 14.23 -4.63
C LEU A 46 -5.76 14.53 -5.73
N TRP A 47 -6.32 13.51 -6.39
CA TRP A 47 -7.26 13.66 -7.50
C TRP A 47 -8.54 14.44 -7.15
N PRO A 48 -9.19 14.24 -5.99
CA PRO A 48 -10.36 15.05 -5.62
C PRO A 48 -10.02 16.53 -5.49
N LEU A 49 -8.82 16.85 -4.98
CA LEU A 49 -8.38 18.24 -4.84
C LEU A 49 -8.17 18.89 -6.21
N THR A 50 -7.52 18.20 -7.15
CA THR A 50 -7.33 18.72 -8.51
C THR A 50 -8.68 18.91 -9.23
N ALA A 51 -9.64 17.99 -9.03
CA ALA A 51 -10.99 18.12 -9.57
C ALA A 51 -11.73 19.36 -9.02
N VAL A 52 -11.65 19.61 -7.71
CA VAL A 52 -12.24 20.81 -7.09
C VAL A 52 -11.60 22.08 -7.65
N VAL A 53 -10.27 22.13 -7.77
CA VAL A 53 -9.56 23.28 -8.34
C VAL A 53 -10.00 23.52 -9.79
N MET A 54 -10.07 22.47 -10.61
CA MET A 54 -10.55 22.62 -12.00
C MET A 54 -12.00 23.09 -12.08
N LEU A 55 -12.87 22.57 -11.20
CA LEU A 55 -14.27 23.01 -11.14
C LEU A 55 -14.36 24.50 -10.78
N MET A 56 -13.63 24.95 -9.75
CA MET A 56 -13.60 26.36 -9.33
C MET A 56 -13.08 27.28 -10.44
N VAL A 57 -12.03 26.85 -11.15
CA VAL A 57 -11.51 27.59 -12.31
C VAL A 57 -12.56 27.66 -13.43
N GLY A 58 -13.24 26.55 -13.74
CA GLY A 58 -14.31 26.53 -14.73
C GLY A 58 -15.46 27.46 -14.37
N LEU A 59 -15.90 27.46 -13.11
CA LEU A 59 -16.94 28.36 -12.61
C LEU A 59 -16.51 29.83 -12.69
N LEU A 60 -15.26 30.13 -12.35
CA LEU A 60 -14.71 31.49 -12.44
C LEU A 60 -14.71 32.00 -13.89
N ILE A 61 -14.27 31.16 -14.83
CA ILE A 61 -14.30 31.46 -16.27
C ILE A 61 -15.74 31.69 -16.73
N MET A 62 -16.67 30.83 -16.33
CA MET A 62 -18.07 30.96 -16.73
C MET A 62 -18.71 32.24 -16.19
N ALA A 63 -18.45 32.57 -14.92
CA ALA A 63 -18.92 33.80 -14.29
C ALA A 63 -18.37 35.04 -14.99
N GLY A 64 -17.07 35.05 -15.34
CA GLY A 64 -16.46 36.17 -16.06
C GLY A 64 -17.09 36.43 -17.42
N HIS A 65 -17.41 35.38 -18.18
CA HIS A 65 -18.09 35.51 -19.48
C HIS A 65 -19.58 35.87 -19.35
N TRP A 66 -20.26 35.41 -18.29
CA TRP A 66 -21.67 35.75 -18.05
C TRP A 66 -21.86 37.21 -17.65
N SER A 67 -20.83 37.84 -17.05
CA SER A 67 -20.82 39.26 -16.71
C SER A 67 -20.24 40.17 -17.80
N ALA A 68 -19.80 39.61 -18.93
CA ALA A 68 -19.32 40.40 -20.06
C ALA A 68 -20.52 41.03 -20.79
N PRO A 69 -20.57 42.36 -20.96
CA PRO A 69 -21.69 43.05 -21.62
C PRO A 69 -21.81 42.73 -23.11
#